data_AF-A0A2J6WJ71-F1
#
_entry.id   AF-A0A2J6WJ71-F1
#
_cell.length_a   1.000
_cell.length_b   1.000
_cell.length_c   1.000
_cell.angle_alpha   90.00
_cell.angle_beta   90.00
_cell.angle_gamma   90.00
#
_symmetry.space_group_name_H-M   'P 1'
#
loop_
_entity.id
_entity.type
_entity.pdbx_description
1 polymer ?
#
loop_
_entity_poly.entity_id
_entity_poly.type
_entity_poly.pdbx_seq_one_letter_code
_entity_poly.pdbx_strand_id
1 'polypeptide(L)'
;MKKFFYFIFTLLSVTNLFAADCSIIVISIDALHPDAINIVKPENIGKVMSAGVYNLNGKSVNPPKTLISHTAMVTGKTPEESGYISNSWEKGRPFFMMQKEQDLKHTSYIPKINSDFWKIARLIRRFMAKMTQSL
;
A
#
# COMPACT_ATOMS: atom_id res chain seq x y z
N MET A 1 -27.77 19.12 42.25
CA MET A 1 -27.98 18.82 40.81
C MET A 1 -26.87 19.36 39.90
N LYS A 2 -26.43 20.62 40.00
CA LYS A 2 -25.38 21.19 39.13
C LYS A 2 -24.03 20.45 39.17
N LYS A 3 -23.58 20.01 40.35
CA LYS A 3 -22.32 19.23 40.52
C LYS A 3 -22.34 17.85 39.83
N PHE A 4 -23.51 17.22 39.75
CA PHE A 4 -23.71 15.95 39.04
C PHE A 4 -23.61 16.14 37.53
N PHE A 5 -24.13 17.26 37.02
CA PHE A 5 -24.04 17.63 35.61
C PHE A 5 -22.60 17.91 35.18
N TYR A 6 -21.82 18.61 36.01
CA TYR A 6 -20.38 18.80 35.76
C TYR A 6 -19.64 17.46 35.76
N PHE A 7 -19.94 16.55 36.69
CA PHE A 7 -19.32 15.22 36.74
C PHE A 7 -19.60 14.40 35.47
N ILE A 8 -20.85 14.36 34.99
CA ILE A 8 -21.22 13.70 33.73
C ILE A 8 -20.52 14.34 32.53
N PHE A 9 -20.47 15.67 32.47
CA PHE A 9 -19.83 16.40 31.38
C PHE A 9 -18.30 16.15 31.33
N THR A 10 -17.65 16.08 32.49
CA THR A 10 -16.23 15.73 32.59
C THR A 10 -15.99 14.27 32.20
N LEU A 11 -16.86 13.35 32.61
CA LEU A 11 -16.76 11.92 32.27
C LEU A 11 -16.93 11.65 30.77
N LEU A 12 -17.84 12.37 30.11
CA LEU A 12 -18.07 12.30 28.65
C LEU A 12 -16.93 12.92 27.83
N SER A 13 -16.15 13.84 28.40
CA SER A 13 -15.04 14.49 27.69
C SER A 13 -13.77 13.63 27.62
N VAL A 14 -13.60 12.66 28.54
CA VAL A 14 -12.38 11.82 28.65
C VAL A 14 -12.37 10.65 27.66
N THR A 15 -13.52 10.27 27.08
CA THR A 15 -13.63 9.07 26.23
C THR A 15 -13.17 9.25 24.78
N ASN A 16 -12.91 10.48 24.32
CA ASN A 16 -12.51 10.76 22.93
C ASN A 16 -11.00 10.71 22.66
N LEU A 17 -10.17 10.35 23.65
CA LEU A 17 -8.70 10.45 23.54
C LEU A 17 -8.01 9.27 22.82
N PHE A 18 -8.72 8.21 22.45
CA PHE A 18 -8.12 7.02 21.84
C PHE A 18 -8.56 6.82 20.39
N ALA A 19 -8.28 7.80 19.53
CA ALA A 19 -8.17 7.52 18.10
C ALA A 19 -6.77 6.93 17.86
N ALA A 20 -6.68 5.60 17.75
CA ALA A 20 -5.43 4.97 17.33
C ALA A 20 -5.18 5.34 15.86
N ASP A 21 -4.13 6.11 15.59
CA ASP A 21 -3.71 6.42 14.23
C ASP A 21 -3.27 5.13 13.52
N CYS A 22 -4.18 4.57 12.73
CA CYS A 22 -3.90 3.41 11.90
C CYS A 22 -3.30 3.86 10.58
N SER A 23 -1.97 3.74 10.47
CA SER A 23 -1.27 3.95 9.20
C SER A 23 -1.23 2.66 8.39
N ILE A 24 -1.77 2.69 7.18
CA ILE A 24 -1.77 1.54 6.26
C ILE A 24 -0.73 1.79 5.16
N ILE A 25 0.17 0.83 4.98
CA ILE A 25 1.15 0.82 3.89
C ILE A 25 0.84 -0.36 2.98
N VAL A 26 0.57 -0.09 1.70
CA VAL A 26 0.40 -1.11 0.67
C VAL A 26 1.66 -1.15 -0.19
N ILE A 27 2.34 -2.29 -0.19
CA ILE A 27 3.51 -2.55 -1.05
C ILE A 27 3.07 -3.56 -2.10
N SER A 28 3.15 -3.18 -3.38
CA SER A 28 2.85 -4.06 -4.50
C SER A 28 4.12 -4.32 -5.30
N ILE A 29 4.42 -5.60 -5.52
CA ILE A 29 5.58 -6.07 -6.28
C ILE A 29 5.02 -6.69 -7.56
N ASP A 30 5.26 -6.04 -8.70
CA ASP A 30 4.75 -6.51 -9.99
C ASP A 30 5.38 -7.87 -10.36
N ALA A 31 4.57 -8.74 -10.96
CA ALA A 31 4.94 -10.09 -11.42
C ALA A 31 5.59 -11.03 -10.37
N LEU A 32 5.35 -10.82 -9.06
CA LEU A 32 5.84 -11.74 -8.02
C LEU A 32 5.02 -13.04 -8.00
N HIS A 33 5.55 -14.09 -8.63
CA HIS A 33 4.93 -15.42 -8.64
C HIS A 33 5.16 -16.16 -7.31
N PRO A 34 4.16 -16.86 -6.74
CA PRO A 34 4.32 -17.58 -5.46
C PRO A 34 5.42 -18.66 -5.51
N ASP A 35 5.60 -19.32 -6.65
CA ASP A 35 6.67 -20.32 -6.80
C ASP A 35 8.07 -19.71 -6.62
N ALA A 36 8.28 -18.46 -7.02
CA ALA A 36 9.56 -17.79 -6.84
C ALA A 36 9.89 -17.62 -5.35
N ILE A 37 8.88 -17.40 -4.50
CA ILE A 37 9.04 -17.31 -3.04
C ILE A 37 9.44 -18.68 -2.47
N ASN A 38 8.81 -19.77 -2.93
CA ASN A 38 9.09 -21.12 -2.47
C ASN A 38 10.51 -21.60 -2.87
N ILE A 39 10.97 -21.22 -4.06
CA ILE A 39 12.28 -21.60 -4.60
C ILE A 39 13.39 -20.76 -3.95
N VAL A 40 13.28 -19.43 -3.99
CA VAL A 40 14.36 -18.52 -3.57
C VAL A 40 14.40 -18.33 -2.06
N LYS A 41 13.24 -18.46 -1.38
CA LYS A 41 13.08 -18.23 0.07
C LYS A 41 13.66 -16.88 0.54
N PRO A 42 13.21 -15.76 -0.05
CA PRO A 42 13.75 -14.43 0.28
C PRO A 42 13.56 -14.07 1.75
N GLU A 43 14.67 -13.82 2.45
CA GLU A 43 14.73 -13.66 3.92
C GLU A 43 13.68 -12.69 4.48
N ASN A 44 13.56 -11.49 3.90
CA ASN A 44 12.67 -10.46 4.45
C ASN A 44 11.19 -10.75 4.16
N ILE A 45 10.86 -11.34 3.01
CA ILE A 45 9.49 -11.77 2.71
C ILE A 45 9.12 -12.92 3.66
N GLY A 46 10.03 -13.87 3.88
CA GLY A 46 9.86 -14.94 4.86
C GLY A 46 9.59 -14.40 6.28
N LYS A 47 10.32 -13.37 6.72
CA LYS A 47 10.06 -12.69 8.01
C LYS A 47 8.64 -12.11 8.08
N VAL A 48 8.20 -11.38 7.05
CA VAL A 48 6.85 -10.80 7.00
C VAL A 48 5.78 -11.90 7.01
N MET A 49 5.97 -12.98 6.25
CA MET A 49 5.06 -14.12 6.23
C MET A 49 4.98 -14.82 7.59
N SER A 50 6.10 -14.96 8.29
CA SER A 50 6.15 -15.62 9.61
C SER A 50 5.54 -14.78 10.75
N ALA A 51 5.59 -13.46 10.65
CA ALA A 51 5.08 -12.54 11.67
C ALA A 51 3.62 -12.11 11.44
N GLY A 52 3.07 -12.38 10.25
CA GLY A 52 1.74 -11.92 9.84
C GLY A 52 0.88 -13.03 9.23
N VAL A 53 -0.06 -12.62 8.39
CA VAL A 53 -0.95 -13.51 7.64
C VAL A 53 -0.55 -13.47 6.16
N TYR A 54 -0.49 -14.62 5.51
CA TYR A 54 -0.13 -14.74 4.10
C TYR A 54 -0.99 -15.79 3.38
N ASN A 55 -1.10 -15.67 2.05
CA ASN A 55 -1.73 -16.66 1.19
C ASN A 55 -0.98 -16.76 -0.14
N LEU A 56 -0.36 -17.92 -0.40
CA LEU A 56 0.34 -18.20 -1.66
C LEU A 56 -0.57 -18.71 -2.79
N ASN A 57 -1.83 -19.06 -2.47
CA ASN A 57 -2.83 -19.50 -3.43
C ASN A 57 -3.74 -18.34 -3.90
N GLY A 58 -3.32 -17.09 -3.66
CA GLY A 58 -4.03 -15.90 -4.12
C GLY A 58 -4.09 -15.85 -5.65
N LYS A 59 -5.24 -15.46 -6.20
CA LYS A 59 -5.43 -15.29 -7.65
C LYS A 59 -5.56 -13.82 -7.99
N SER A 60 -4.97 -13.42 -9.11
CA SER A 60 -5.23 -12.10 -9.70
C SER A 60 -6.59 -12.08 -10.39
N VAL A 61 -7.02 -10.89 -10.78
CA VAL A 61 -8.14 -10.70 -11.71
C VAL A 61 -7.83 -11.29 -13.09
N ASN A 62 -8.87 -11.53 -13.88
CA ASN A 62 -8.74 -11.98 -15.26
C ASN A 62 -9.16 -10.85 -16.21
N PRO A 63 -8.29 -10.37 -17.13
CA PRO A 63 -6.94 -10.87 -17.40
C PRO A 63 -5.89 -10.37 -16.39
N PRO A 64 -4.85 -11.17 -16.06
CA PRO A 64 -3.84 -10.83 -15.06
C PRO A 64 -2.78 -9.87 -15.65
N LYS A 65 -3.16 -8.61 -15.88
CA LYS A 65 -2.27 -7.57 -16.42
C LYS A 65 -2.03 -6.47 -15.39
N THR A 66 -0.83 -5.90 -15.37
CA THR A 66 -0.37 -4.92 -14.37
C THR A 66 -1.40 -3.82 -14.05
N LEU A 67 -1.87 -3.03 -15.03
CA LEU A 67 -2.79 -1.92 -14.74
C LEU A 67 -4.12 -2.43 -14.18
N ILE A 68 -4.64 -3.49 -14.77
CA ILE A 68 -5.91 -4.10 -14.41
C ILE A 68 -5.87 -4.64 -12.97
N SER A 69 -4.82 -5.40 -12.64
CA SER A 69 -4.62 -5.99 -11.32
C SER A 69 -4.36 -4.93 -10.24
N HIS A 70 -3.57 -3.90 -10.54
CA HIS A 70 -3.34 -2.80 -9.59
C HIS A 70 -4.61 -1.97 -9.35
N THR A 71 -5.39 -1.69 -10.40
CA THR A 71 -6.69 -1.00 -10.24
C THR A 71 -7.64 -1.84 -9.39
N ALA A 72 -7.74 -3.15 -9.64
CA ALA A 72 -8.58 -4.03 -8.83
C ALA A 72 -8.15 -4.09 -7.36
N MET A 73 -6.84 -4.13 -7.08
CA MET A 73 -6.31 -4.12 -5.71
C MET A 73 -6.68 -2.84 -4.93
N VAL A 74 -6.70 -1.69 -5.59
CA VAL A 74 -7.00 -0.39 -4.95
C VAL A 74 -8.51 -0.13 -4.86
N THR A 75 -9.27 -0.57 -5.87
CA THR A 75 -10.71 -0.26 -5.97
C THR A 75 -11.63 -1.37 -5.46
N GLY A 76 -11.14 -2.60 -5.35
CA GLY A 76 -11.95 -3.78 -5.04
C GLY A 76 -12.91 -4.20 -6.16
N LYS A 77 -12.79 -3.62 -7.36
CA LYS A 77 -13.69 -3.85 -8.50
C LYS A 77 -13.11 -4.82 -9.51
N THR A 78 -13.98 -5.52 -10.24
CA THR A 78 -13.56 -6.34 -11.40
C THR A 78 -13.10 -5.46 -12.57
N PRO A 79 -12.40 -6.02 -13.57
CA PRO A 79 -12.03 -5.29 -14.79
C PRO A 79 -13.25 -4.68 -15.50
N GLU A 80 -14.39 -5.38 -15.51
CA GLU A 80 -15.65 -4.94 -16.12
C GLU A 80 -16.25 -3.76 -15.34
N GLU A 81 -16.30 -3.85 -14.01
CA GLU A 81 -16.85 -2.81 -13.13
C GLU A 81 -15.98 -1.54 -13.08
N SER A 82 -14.67 -1.68 -13.26
CA SER A 82 -13.71 -0.58 -13.27
C SER A 82 -13.52 0.05 -14.66
N GLY A 83 -13.86 -0.67 -15.73
CA GLY A 83 -13.61 -0.26 -17.12
C GLY A 83 -12.14 -0.39 -17.57
N TYR A 84 -11.25 -0.90 -16.71
CA TYR A 84 -9.84 -1.14 -17.03
C TYR A 84 -9.64 -2.59 -17.48
N ILE A 85 -9.86 -2.84 -18.77
CA ILE A 85 -9.76 -4.18 -19.39
C ILE A 85 -8.46 -4.38 -20.20
N SER A 86 -7.62 -3.36 -20.30
CA SER A 86 -6.34 -3.42 -21.03
C SER A 86 -5.27 -2.58 -20.32
N ASN A 87 -3.99 -2.90 -20.58
CA ASN A 87 -2.86 -2.05 -20.19
C ASN A 87 -2.66 -0.86 -21.14
N SER A 88 -3.39 -0.83 -22.25
CA SER A 88 -3.22 0.21 -23.25
C SER A 88 -3.88 1.48 -22.77
N TRP A 89 -3.11 2.57 -22.81
CA TRP A 89 -3.68 3.90 -22.62
C TRP A 89 -4.35 4.35 -23.92
N GLU A 90 -5.52 4.96 -23.81
CA GLU A 90 -6.27 5.55 -24.93
C GLU A 90 -6.44 7.05 -24.71
N LYS A 91 -6.32 7.81 -25.80
CA LYS A 91 -6.46 9.26 -25.79
C LYS A 91 -7.84 9.66 -25.26
N GLY A 92 -7.85 10.42 -24.17
CA GLY A 92 -9.08 10.89 -23.52
C GLY A 92 -9.44 10.16 -22.22
N ARG A 93 -8.74 9.08 -21.85
CA ARG A 93 -8.92 8.48 -20.52
C ARG A 93 -8.20 9.29 -19.43
N PRO A 94 -8.84 9.54 -18.27
CA PRO A 94 -8.18 10.17 -17.13
C PRO A 94 -7.02 9.27 -16.66
N PHE A 95 -5.85 9.87 -16.47
CA PHE A 95 -4.70 9.19 -15.89
C PHE A 95 -4.98 8.97 -14.40
N PHE A 96 -5.11 7.71 -13.96
CA PHE A 96 -4.87 7.42 -12.54
C PHE A 96 -3.37 7.51 -12.31
N MET A 97 -2.93 8.67 -11.83
CA MET A 97 -1.55 8.89 -11.43
C MET A 97 -1.27 8.05 -10.18
N MET A 98 -0.84 6.80 -10.36
CA MET A 98 -0.06 6.09 -9.35
C MET A 98 1.26 6.86 -9.25
N GLN A 99 1.40 7.67 -8.21
CA GLN A 99 2.54 8.57 -8.05
C GLN A 99 3.83 7.74 -7.96
N LYS A 100 4.59 7.67 -9.07
CA LYS A 100 5.91 7.02 -9.10
C LYS A 100 6.89 7.86 -8.28
N GLU A 101 7.76 7.20 -7.51
CA GLU A 101 8.86 7.84 -6.76
C GLU A 101 9.79 8.69 -7.68
N GLN A 102 9.82 8.40 -8.99
CA GLN A 102 10.63 9.13 -9.96
C GLN A 102 10.06 10.50 -10.39
N ASP A 103 8.76 10.76 -10.19
CA ASP A 103 8.13 12.04 -10.55
C ASP A 103 8.23 13.11 -9.44
N LEU A 104 8.75 12.73 -8.26
CA LEU A 104 8.96 13.63 -7.11
C LEU A 104 9.97 14.76 -7.36
N LYS A 105 10.64 14.79 -8.52
CA LYS A 105 11.60 15.85 -8.85
C LYS A 105 11.01 17.04 -9.62
N HIS A 106 9.78 16.95 -10.15
CA HIS A 106 9.25 18.02 -11.02
C HIS A 106 7.83 18.53 -10.76
N THR A 107 7.18 18.16 -9.65
CA THR A 107 5.90 18.79 -9.27
C THR A 107 6.08 19.69 -8.06
N SER A 108 5.86 20.99 -8.25
CA SER A 108 5.83 22.06 -7.25
C SER A 108 4.64 22.00 -6.27
N TYR A 109 4.18 20.79 -5.94
CA TYR A 109 3.31 20.54 -4.81
C TYR A 109 4.01 19.55 -3.89
N ILE A 110 4.76 20.10 -2.92
CA ILE A 110 5.40 19.34 -1.85
C ILE A 110 4.40 19.34 -0.68
N PRO A 111 3.56 18.30 -0.48
CA PRO A 111 3.03 18.07 0.85
C PRO A 111 4.24 17.89 1.77
N LYS A 112 4.28 18.54 2.94
CA LYS A 112 5.42 18.43 3.88
C LYS A 112 5.75 16.94 4.11
N ILE A 113 6.75 16.44 3.39
CA ILE A 113 7.22 15.07 3.48
C ILE A 113 7.94 14.97 4.83
N ASN A 114 7.28 14.35 5.81
CA ASN A 114 7.86 14.08 7.12
C ASN A 114 9.13 13.20 6.93
N SER A 115 10.11 13.41 7.79
CA SER A 115 11.40 12.69 7.88
C SER A 115 11.27 11.15 7.84
N ASP A 116 10.12 10.60 8.21
CA ASP A 116 9.85 9.16 8.20
C ASP A 116 9.71 8.58 6.79
N PHE A 117 9.23 9.36 5.82
CA PHE A 117 9.17 8.91 4.42
C PHE A 117 10.56 8.60 3.88
N TRP A 118 11.55 9.46 4.17
CA TRP A 118 12.94 9.23 3.76
C TRP A 118 13.57 8.04 4.47
N LYS A 119 13.15 7.69 5.69
CA LYS A 119 13.58 6.46 6.36
C LYS A 119 13.01 5.23 5.64
N ILE A 120 11.73 5.25 5.28
CA ILE A 120 11.05 4.16 4.57
C ILE A 120 11.64 3.99 3.15
N ALA A 121 11.79 5.07 2.38
CA ALA A 121 12.39 5.02 1.04
C ALA A 121 13.83 4.47 1.08
N ARG A 122 14.60 4.81 2.11
CA ARG A 122 15.96 4.30 2.32
C ARG A 122 15.96 2.81 2.70
N LEU A 123 14.95 2.36 3.46
CA LEU A 123 14.75 0.94 3.79
C LEU A 123 14.39 0.14 2.53
N ILE A 124 13.47 0.65 1.69
CA ILE A 124 13.09 0.03 0.41
C ILE A 124 14.29 -0.05 -0.53
N ARG A 125 15.09 1.02 -0.67
CA ARG A 125 16.31 0.97 -1.49
C ARG A 125 17.33 -0.05 -1.00
N ARG A 126 17.53 -0.15 0.31
CA ARG A 126 18.41 -1.16 0.91
C ARG A 126 17.87 -2.57 0.69
N PHE A 127 16.57 -2.75 0.79
CA PHE A 127 15.89 -4.01 0.49
C PHE A 127 16.10 -4.44 -0.97
N MET A 128 15.84 -3.54 -1.92
CA MET A 128 16.01 -3.80 -3.35
C MET A 128 17.47 -4.12 -3.70
N ALA A 129 18.44 -3.32 -3.21
CA ALA A 129 19.86 -3.53 -3.46
C ALA A 129 20.37 -4.87 -2.91
N LYS A 130 19.84 -5.32 -1.76
CA LYS A 130 20.22 -6.61 -1.17
C LYS A 130 19.66 -7.79 -1.95
N MET A 131 18.47 -7.67 -2.57
CA MET A 131 17.93 -8.68 -3.46
C MET A 131 18.72 -8.80 -4.77
N THR A 132 19.33 -7.71 -5.25
CA THR A 132 20.14 -7.73 -6.48
C THR A 132 21.51 -8.40 -6.29
N GLN A 133 22.02 -8.44 -5.05
CA GLN A 133 23.32 -9.06 -4.73
C GLN A 133 23.23 -10.56 -4.41
N SER A 134 22.01 -11.11 -4.31
CA SER A 134 21.75 -12.53 -4.03
C SER A 134 21.30 -13.33 -5.25
N LEU A 135 21.50 -12.79 -6.45
CA LEU A 135 21.25 -13.43 -7.75
C LEU A 135 22.57 -13.69 -8.48
#